data_AF-A0A077XYJ4-F1
#
_entry.id   AF-A0A077XYJ4-F1
#
_cell.length_a   1.000
_cell.length_b   1.000
_cell.length_c   1.000
_cell.angle_alpha   90.00
_cell.angle_beta   90.00
_cell.angle_gamma   90.00
#
_symmetry.space_group_name_H-M   'P 1'
#
loop_
_entity.id
_entity.type
_entity.pdbx_description
1 polymer ?
#
loop_
_entity_poly.entity_id
_entity_poly.type
_entity_poly.pdbx_seq_one_letter_code
_entity_poly.pdbx_strand_id
1 'polypeptide(L)'
;MQSNQEILVEAILNQYEVDQAHLPQGILDEIYAIPSNLVTSNDIINYTKCIGQVLNKTEKTADLLEILDDEVHIIIHKLKFITASDRPKVVVLDGLNPTVINSSNYLQECLTIAGGIPTNNIAEADKVMIINDEELTIAQIPNLLSDSNWYDTNAIKLNQVFLINKEKFGKIPGKNYCLELETLAEILQPKYFFYGLEGTTWIQFQLQ
;
A
#
# COMPACT_ATOMS: atom_id res chain seq x y z
N MET A 1 -6.41 16.59 -15.85
CA MET A 1 -5.96 15.68 -14.77
C MET A 1 -5.23 14.54 -15.46
N GLN A 2 -4.04 14.18 -15.00
CA GLN A 2 -3.35 12.98 -15.49
C GLN A 2 -4.14 11.73 -15.05
N SER A 3 -4.17 10.72 -15.90
CA SER A 3 -4.70 9.39 -15.60
C SER A 3 -3.79 8.61 -14.65
N ASN A 4 -4.32 7.60 -13.97
CA ASN A 4 -3.52 6.73 -13.09
C ASN A 4 -2.36 6.06 -13.83
N GLN A 5 -2.56 5.71 -15.10
CA GLN A 5 -1.51 5.11 -15.93
C GLN A 5 -0.39 6.10 -16.23
N GLU A 6 -0.71 7.36 -16.56
CA GLU A 6 0.30 8.41 -16.76
C GLU A 6 1.14 8.64 -15.50
N ILE A 7 0.49 8.70 -14.33
CA ILE A 7 1.18 8.88 -13.05
C ILE A 7 2.06 7.67 -12.71
N LEU A 8 1.60 6.45 -13.02
CA LEU A 8 2.38 5.24 -12.82
C LEU A 8 3.60 5.22 -13.73
N VAL A 9 3.42 5.48 -15.03
CA VAL A 9 4.50 5.53 -16.01
C VAL A 9 5.54 6.56 -15.61
N GLU A 10 5.12 7.78 -15.26
CA GLU A 10 6.02 8.85 -14.78
C GLU A 10 6.84 8.38 -13.56
N ALA A 11 6.20 7.73 -12.59
CA ALA A 11 6.89 7.22 -11.41
C ALA A 11 7.94 6.15 -11.74
N ILE A 12 7.64 5.22 -12.65
CA ILE A 12 8.60 4.17 -13.05
C ILE A 12 9.73 4.77 -13.89
N LEU A 13 9.44 5.70 -14.81
CA LEU A 13 10.45 6.41 -15.59
C LEU A 13 11.44 7.17 -14.69
N ASN A 14 10.95 7.79 -13.62
CA ASN A 14 11.80 8.45 -12.63
C ASN A 14 12.75 7.47 -11.92
N GLN A 15 12.32 6.23 -11.63
CA GLN A 15 13.21 5.19 -11.07
C GLN A 15 14.29 4.78 -12.08
N TYR A 16 13.98 4.83 -13.37
CA TYR A 16 14.96 4.65 -14.44
C TYR A 16 15.80 5.91 -14.72
N GLU A 17 15.62 7.02 -14.00
CA GLU A 17 16.28 8.30 -14.26
C GLU A 17 16.05 8.77 -15.71
N VAL A 18 14.82 8.60 -16.20
CA VAL A 18 14.39 9.04 -17.53
C VAL A 18 13.30 10.08 -17.37
N ASP A 19 13.54 11.27 -17.94
CA ASP A 19 12.50 12.28 -18.06
C ASP A 19 11.60 11.96 -19.27
N GLN A 20 10.30 11.78 -19.01
CA GLN A 20 9.30 11.49 -20.03
C GLN A 20 9.32 12.50 -21.19
N ALA A 21 9.60 13.79 -20.92
CA ALA A 21 9.61 14.83 -21.93
C ALA A 21 10.70 14.63 -23.01
N HIS A 22 11.71 13.81 -22.72
CA HIS A 22 12.83 13.54 -23.62
C HIS A 22 12.69 12.21 -24.38
N LEU A 23 11.62 11.44 -24.14
CA LEU A 23 11.38 10.17 -24.83
C LEU A 23 10.72 10.38 -26.21
N PRO A 24 11.15 9.64 -27.25
CA PRO A 24 10.44 9.61 -28.52
C PRO A 24 9.00 9.11 -28.35
N GLN A 25 8.05 9.68 -29.09
CA GLN A 25 6.63 9.31 -28.98
C GLN A 25 6.39 7.81 -29.20
N GLY A 26 7.08 7.17 -30.15
CA GLY A 26 6.92 5.73 -30.38
C GLY A 26 7.31 4.86 -29.17
N ILE A 27 8.32 5.28 -28.41
CA ILE A 27 8.72 4.61 -27.16
C ILE A 27 7.65 4.80 -26.09
N LEU A 28 7.08 6.02 -25.99
CA LEU A 28 5.98 6.28 -25.07
C LEU A 28 4.75 5.42 -25.43
N ASP A 29 4.41 5.31 -26.71
CA ASP A 29 3.29 4.49 -27.18
C ASP A 29 3.47 3.01 -26.81
N GLU A 30 4.69 2.48 -26.94
CA GLU A 30 5.03 1.12 -26.48
C GLU A 30 4.87 0.96 -24.96
N ILE A 31 5.32 1.94 -24.17
CA ILE A 31 5.16 1.92 -22.70
C ILE A 31 3.68 1.97 -22.31
N TYR A 32 2.89 2.85 -22.92
CA TYR A 32 1.45 2.97 -22.63
C TYR A 32 0.64 1.76 -23.12
N ALA A 33 1.18 0.95 -24.04
CA ALA A 33 0.58 -0.32 -24.43
C ALA A 33 0.76 -1.43 -23.39
N ILE A 34 1.68 -1.29 -22.42
CA ILE A 34 1.88 -2.27 -21.35
C ILE A 34 0.69 -2.21 -20.37
N PRO A 35 0.00 -3.34 -20.11
CA PRO A 35 -1.13 -3.37 -19.19
C PRO A 35 -0.75 -2.93 -17.77
N SER A 36 -1.50 -1.97 -17.22
CA SER A 36 -1.27 -1.38 -15.88
C SER A 36 -2.20 -1.92 -14.79
N ASN A 37 -2.87 -3.05 -15.02
CA ASN A 37 -3.70 -3.73 -14.02
C ASN A 37 -2.81 -4.56 -13.08
N LEU A 38 -2.12 -3.89 -12.16
CA LEU A 38 -1.14 -4.52 -11.26
C LEU A 38 -1.82 -4.90 -9.95
N VAL A 39 -1.68 -6.17 -9.54
CA VAL A 39 -2.24 -6.68 -8.29
C VAL A 39 -1.17 -7.38 -7.46
N THR A 40 -0.48 -8.35 -8.06
CA THR A 40 0.52 -9.21 -7.41
C THR A 40 1.93 -8.66 -7.53
N SER A 41 2.85 -9.06 -6.64
CA SER A 41 4.27 -8.71 -6.76
C SER A 41 4.85 -9.01 -8.15
N ASN A 42 4.46 -10.15 -8.72
CA ASN A 42 4.87 -10.55 -10.07
C ASN A 42 4.34 -9.60 -11.16
N ASP A 43 3.15 -9.02 -11.01
CA ASP A 43 2.64 -8.01 -11.95
C ASP A 43 3.51 -6.75 -11.90
N ILE A 44 3.85 -6.26 -10.70
CA ILE A 44 4.70 -5.08 -10.51
C ILE A 44 6.11 -5.32 -11.08
N ILE A 45 6.70 -6.47 -10.78
CA ILE A 45 8.03 -6.89 -11.28
C ILE A 45 8.02 -6.97 -12.81
N ASN A 46 7.03 -7.65 -13.41
CA ASN A 46 6.94 -7.77 -14.86
C ASN A 46 6.68 -6.43 -15.55
N TYR A 47 5.84 -5.57 -14.97
CA TYR A 47 5.59 -4.23 -15.50
C TYR A 47 6.87 -3.40 -15.55
N THR A 48 7.63 -3.40 -14.44
CA THR A 48 8.92 -2.70 -14.33
C THR A 48 9.93 -3.25 -15.33
N LYS A 49 9.98 -4.58 -15.49
CA LYS A 49 10.84 -5.27 -16.45
C LYS A 49 10.50 -4.90 -17.91
N CYS A 50 9.23 -4.90 -18.28
CA CYS A 50 8.80 -4.55 -19.64
C CYS A 50 9.18 -3.10 -19.99
N ILE A 51 8.98 -2.15 -19.07
CA ILE A 51 9.42 -0.77 -19.29
C ILE A 51 10.95 -0.70 -19.46
N GLY A 52 11.71 -1.39 -18.61
CA GLY A 52 13.17 -1.44 -18.70
C GLY A 52 13.69 -1.98 -20.03
N GLN A 53 12.99 -2.98 -20.60
CA GLN A 53 13.26 -3.54 -21.92
C GLN A 53 13.01 -2.52 -23.03
N VAL A 54 11.86 -1.83 -23.00
CA VAL A 54 11.53 -0.78 -23.99
C VAL A 54 12.56 0.37 -23.94
N LEU A 55 13.03 0.72 -22.74
CA LEU A 55 14.05 1.75 -22.53
C LEU A 55 15.48 1.28 -22.83
N ASN A 56 15.70 -0.02 -23.08
CA ASN A 56 17.02 -0.64 -23.22
C ASN A 56 17.96 -0.36 -22.03
N LYS A 57 17.44 -0.28 -20.80
CA LYS A 57 18.22 -0.01 -19.58
C LYS A 57 18.48 -1.29 -18.77
N THR A 58 19.18 -2.27 -19.35
CA THR A 58 19.33 -3.62 -18.78
C THR A 58 19.92 -3.66 -17.37
N GLU A 59 21.00 -2.91 -17.11
CA GLU A 59 21.67 -2.89 -15.80
C GLU A 59 20.74 -2.30 -14.73
N LYS A 60 20.22 -1.08 -14.96
CA LYS A 60 19.25 -0.44 -14.06
C LYS A 60 17.99 -1.29 -13.85
N THR A 61 17.55 -2.01 -14.88
CA THR A 61 16.42 -2.95 -14.77
C THR A 61 16.77 -4.04 -13.77
N ALA A 62 17.95 -4.66 -13.88
CA ALA A 62 18.37 -5.71 -12.94
C ALA A 62 18.38 -5.18 -11.49
N ASP A 63 18.94 -4.00 -11.25
CA ASP A 63 18.98 -3.37 -9.93
C ASP A 63 17.57 -3.15 -9.35
N LEU A 64 16.64 -2.59 -10.15
CA LEU A 64 15.28 -2.33 -9.70
C LEU A 64 14.50 -3.63 -9.42
N LEU A 65 14.70 -4.66 -10.24
CA LEU A 65 14.06 -5.95 -10.02
C LEU A 65 14.61 -6.65 -8.77
N GLU A 66 15.91 -6.55 -8.50
CA GLU A 66 16.52 -7.06 -7.26
C GLU A 66 15.91 -6.39 -6.02
N ILE A 67 15.80 -5.05 -6.03
CA ILE A 67 15.18 -4.30 -4.93
C ILE A 67 13.72 -4.74 -4.69
N LEU A 68 12.92 -4.81 -5.76
CA LEU A 68 11.51 -5.22 -5.66
C LEU A 68 11.37 -6.64 -5.11
N ASP A 69 12.21 -7.55 -5.59
CA ASP A 69 12.17 -8.96 -5.20
C ASP A 69 12.63 -9.14 -3.75
N ASP A 70 13.73 -8.50 -3.36
CA ASP A 70 14.29 -8.57 -2.01
C ASP A 70 13.32 -8.05 -0.95
N GLU A 71 12.68 -6.89 -1.19
CA GLU A 71 11.72 -6.33 -0.23
C GLU A 71 10.54 -7.28 0.04
N VAL A 72 9.97 -7.86 -1.02
CA VAL A 72 8.88 -8.84 -0.88
C VAL A 72 9.37 -10.09 -0.15
N HIS A 73 10.55 -10.61 -0.52
CA HIS A 73 11.11 -11.81 0.07
C HIS A 73 11.46 -11.65 1.55
N ILE A 74 12.02 -10.51 1.95
CA ILE A 74 12.35 -10.21 3.35
C ILE A 74 11.09 -10.26 4.21
N ILE A 75 10.00 -9.63 3.74
CA ILE A 75 8.73 -9.60 4.46
C ILE A 75 8.17 -11.02 4.62
N ILE A 76 8.02 -11.74 3.50
CA ILE A 76 7.48 -13.11 3.49
C ILE A 76 8.33 -14.04 4.37
N HIS A 77 9.65 -13.94 4.29
CA HIS A 77 10.57 -14.83 5.00
C HIS A 77 10.51 -14.63 6.52
N LYS A 78 10.43 -13.38 6.99
CA LYS A 78 10.30 -13.07 8.43
C LYS A 78 8.97 -13.58 8.99
N LEU A 79 7.92 -13.63 8.15
CA LEU A 79 6.56 -13.98 8.55
C LEU A 79 6.19 -15.45 8.32
N LYS A 80 7.07 -16.27 7.71
CA LYS A 80 6.78 -17.67 7.32
C LYS A 80 6.36 -18.61 8.46
N PHE A 81 6.64 -18.23 9.71
CA PHE A 81 6.28 -19.01 10.90
C PHE A 81 5.05 -18.46 11.65
N ILE A 82 4.47 -17.34 11.22
CA ILE A 82 3.24 -16.82 11.79
C ILE A 82 2.07 -17.63 11.22
N THR A 83 1.34 -18.30 12.10
CA THR A 83 0.17 -19.08 11.70
C THR A 83 -0.95 -18.15 11.23
N ALA A 84 -1.85 -18.66 10.39
CA ALA A 84 -2.99 -17.87 9.92
C ALA A 84 -3.85 -17.34 11.08
N SER A 85 -4.00 -18.09 12.18
CA SER A 85 -4.75 -17.65 13.36
C SER A 85 -4.09 -16.51 14.14
N ASP A 86 -2.78 -16.32 13.98
CA ASP A 86 -2.04 -15.24 14.63
C ASP A 86 -1.94 -13.96 13.77
N ARG A 87 -2.47 -14.00 12.54
CA ARG A 87 -2.52 -12.83 11.66
C ARG A 87 -3.76 -12.00 12.00
N PRO A 88 -3.62 -10.66 12.19
CA PRO A 88 -4.75 -9.81 12.50
C PRO A 88 -5.71 -9.70 11.32
N LYS A 89 -7.01 -9.67 11.58
CA LYS A 89 -8.00 -9.22 10.59
C LYS A 89 -7.92 -7.71 10.42
N VAL A 90 -7.83 -7.25 9.19
CA VAL A 90 -7.58 -5.83 8.86
C VAL A 90 -8.65 -5.30 7.93
N VAL A 91 -9.27 -4.19 8.31
CA VAL A 91 -10.11 -3.39 7.41
C VAL A 91 -9.38 -2.10 7.07
N VAL A 92 -9.47 -1.68 5.80
CA VAL A 92 -8.93 -0.41 5.34
C VAL A 92 -10.05 0.49 4.86
N LEU A 93 -9.99 1.76 5.24
CA LEU A 93 -11.00 2.77 4.93
C LEU A 93 -10.37 3.90 4.13
N ASP A 94 -11.04 4.34 3.07
CA ASP A 94 -10.69 5.53 2.29
C ASP A 94 -11.43 6.79 2.78
N GLY A 95 -12.35 6.63 3.74
CA GLY A 95 -13.13 7.73 4.30
C GLY A 95 -13.95 7.26 5.50
N LEU A 96 -14.21 8.17 6.44
CA LEU A 96 -14.97 7.90 7.66
C LEU A 96 -16.39 8.49 7.64
N ASN A 97 -16.66 9.46 6.76
CA ASN A 97 -17.98 10.09 6.67
C ASN A 97 -18.32 10.50 5.22
N PRO A 98 -19.09 9.69 4.47
CA PRO A 98 -19.53 8.33 4.84
C PRO A 98 -18.34 7.36 4.95
N THR A 99 -18.51 6.27 5.70
CA THR A 99 -17.50 5.20 5.76
C THR A 99 -17.35 4.54 4.39
N VAL A 100 -16.14 4.53 3.85
CA VAL A 100 -15.81 3.90 2.57
C VAL A 100 -14.75 2.84 2.80
N ILE A 101 -15.12 1.56 2.66
CA ILE A 101 -14.18 0.44 2.77
C ILE A 101 -13.40 0.29 1.46
N ASN A 102 -12.08 0.22 1.57
CA ASN A 102 -11.20 -0.02 0.43
C ASN A 102 -11.11 -1.53 0.15
N SER A 103 -11.66 -1.94 -0.98
CA SER A 103 -11.68 -3.34 -1.45
C SER A 103 -10.78 -3.57 -2.68
N SER A 104 -9.79 -2.70 -2.91
CA SER A 104 -8.85 -2.82 -4.03
C SER A 104 -8.03 -4.11 -3.94
N ASN A 105 -8.10 -4.97 -4.97
CA ASN A 105 -7.36 -6.23 -5.02
C ASN A 105 -5.85 -6.05 -4.73
N TYR A 106 -5.25 -4.98 -5.25
CA TYR A 106 -3.85 -4.63 -5.00
C TYR A 106 -3.56 -4.44 -3.51
N LEU A 107 -4.41 -3.67 -2.81
CA LEU A 107 -4.19 -3.39 -1.40
C LEU A 107 -4.46 -4.63 -0.54
N GLN A 108 -5.44 -5.45 -0.92
CA GLN A 108 -5.74 -6.73 -0.26
C GLN A 108 -4.55 -7.70 -0.39
N GLU A 109 -3.89 -7.72 -1.55
CA GLU A 109 -2.65 -8.49 -1.75
C GLU A 109 -1.50 -7.95 -0.89
N CYS A 110 -1.29 -6.63 -0.88
CA CYS A 110 -0.25 -5.99 -0.06
C CYS A 110 -0.43 -6.28 1.44
N LEU A 111 -1.67 -6.22 1.94
CA LEU A 111 -2.02 -6.60 3.32
C LEU A 111 -1.68 -8.07 3.60
N THR A 112 -1.92 -8.96 2.65
CA THR A 112 -1.64 -10.39 2.78
C THR A 112 -0.14 -10.66 2.86
N ILE A 113 0.65 -9.99 2.00
CA ILE A 113 2.13 -10.05 2.01
C ILE A 113 2.65 -9.53 3.36
N ALA A 114 2.13 -8.40 3.84
CA ALA A 114 2.51 -7.79 5.12
C ALA A 114 2.03 -8.56 6.36
N GLY A 115 1.35 -9.70 6.20
CA GLY A 115 0.97 -10.59 7.29
C GLY A 115 -0.37 -10.29 7.95
N GLY A 116 -1.28 -9.59 7.26
CA GLY A 116 -2.67 -9.39 7.68
C GLY A 116 -3.63 -10.38 7.01
N ILE A 117 -4.86 -10.39 7.49
CA ILE A 117 -6.01 -11.04 6.84
C ILE A 117 -7.00 -9.93 6.45
N PRO A 118 -7.10 -9.57 5.17
CA PRO A 118 -8.02 -8.54 4.75
C PRO A 118 -9.48 -8.90 5.03
N THR A 119 -10.27 -7.94 5.51
CA THR A 119 -11.71 -8.11 5.75
C THR A 119 -12.47 -6.85 5.38
N ASN A 120 -13.71 -7.01 4.89
CA ASN A 120 -14.67 -5.94 4.67
C ASN A 120 -15.67 -5.83 5.83
N ASN A 121 -15.55 -6.68 6.85
CA ASN A 121 -16.40 -6.64 8.04
C ASN A 121 -15.69 -5.88 9.17
N ILE A 122 -16.08 -4.63 9.40
CA ILE A 122 -15.55 -3.78 10.47
C ILE A 122 -15.73 -4.43 11.84
N ALA A 123 -16.83 -5.15 12.07
CA ALA A 123 -17.12 -5.78 13.37
C ALA A 123 -16.10 -6.87 13.75
N GLU A 124 -15.44 -7.48 12.77
CA GLU A 124 -14.46 -8.54 12.97
C GLU A 124 -13.01 -8.04 12.88
N ALA A 125 -12.79 -6.76 12.61
CA ALA A 125 -11.46 -6.22 12.41
C ALA A 125 -10.70 -6.13 13.74
N ASP A 126 -9.52 -6.74 13.79
CA ASP A 126 -8.57 -6.58 14.89
C ASP A 126 -7.76 -5.29 14.74
N LYS A 127 -7.59 -4.82 13.50
CA LYS A 127 -6.93 -3.55 13.15
C LYS A 127 -7.75 -2.79 12.10
N VAL A 128 -7.84 -1.48 12.26
CA VAL A 128 -8.47 -0.57 11.31
C VAL A 128 -7.41 0.39 10.80
N MET A 129 -7.28 0.50 9.48
CA MET A 129 -6.41 1.47 8.83
C MET A 129 -7.25 2.48 8.06
N ILE A 130 -6.93 3.75 8.20
CA ILE A 130 -7.64 4.86 7.58
C ILE A 130 -6.64 5.54 6.64
N ILE A 131 -6.92 5.58 5.34
CA ILE A 131 -6.11 6.28 4.35
C ILE A 131 -6.78 7.61 4.10
N ASN A 132 -6.24 8.67 4.70
CA ASN A 132 -6.80 10.01 4.58
C ASN A 132 -5.80 11.07 5.05
N ASP A 133 -6.17 12.35 4.91
CA ASP A 133 -5.48 13.46 5.56
C ASP A 133 -5.65 13.42 7.09
N GLU A 134 -4.60 13.79 7.81
CA GLU A 134 -4.57 13.78 9.27
C GLU A 134 -5.53 14.75 9.92
N GLU A 135 -5.59 16.01 9.46
CA GLU A 135 -6.47 17.03 10.05
C GLU A 135 -7.93 16.64 9.88
N LEU A 136 -8.30 16.17 8.68
CA LEU A 136 -9.65 15.69 8.40
C LEU A 136 -10.00 14.46 9.23
N THR A 137 -9.06 13.54 9.41
CA THR A 137 -9.28 12.31 10.18
C THR A 137 -9.51 12.63 11.65
N ILE A 138 -8.63 13.44 12.26
CA ILE A 138 -8.74 13.84 13.67
C ILE A 138 -10.10 14.48 13.96
N ALA A 139 -10.59 15.35 13.07
CA ALA A 139 -11.90 15.97 13.21
C ALA A 139 -13.07 14.97 13.17
N GLN A 140 -12.88 13.80 12.55
CA GLN A 140 -13.91 12.77 12.36
C GLN A 140 -13.85 11.63 13.38
N ILE A 141 -12.70 11.41 14.05
CA ILE A 141 -12.53 10.34 15.04
C ILE A 141 -13.61 10.36 16.14
N PRO A 142 -13.97 11.51 16.77
CA PRO A 142 -15.01 11.50 17.82
C PRO A 142 -16.36 10.97 17.34
N ASN A 143 -16.72 11.26 16.08
CA ASN A 143 -17.94 10.76 15.47
C ASN A 143 -17.86 9.25 15.20
N LEU A 144 -16.70 8.76 14.74
CA LEU A 144 -16.43 7.34 14.55
C LEU A 144 -16.58 6.56 15.87
N LEU A 145 -16.02 7.08 16.98
CA LEU A 145 -16.11 6.46 18.30
C LEU A 145 -17.55 6.44 18.87
N SER A 146 -18.39 7.36 18.41
CA SER A 146 -19.79 7.46 18.83
C SER A 146 -20.72 6.59 17.98
N ASP A 147 -20.24 6.02 16.87
CA ASP A 147 -21.02 5.14 16.00
C ASP A 147 -21.12 3.74 16.64
N SER A 148 -22.34 3.25 16.80
CA SER A 148 -22.63 1.92 17.36
C SER A 148 -22.00 0.77 16.57
N ASN A 149 -21.69 0.98 15.29
CA ASN A 149 -21.01 -0.01 14.45
C ASN A 149 -19.51 -0.15 14.80
N TRP A 150 -18.93 0.83 15.50
CA TRP A 150 -17.50 0.95 15.76
C TRP A 150 -17.15 0.73 17.23
N TYR A 151 -17.97 1.28 18.13
CA TYR A 151 -17.69 1.32 19.56
C TYR A 151 -17.32 -0.05 20.18
N ASP A 152 -17.92 -1.14 19.71
CA ASP A 152 -17.72 -2.48 20.29
C ASP A 152 -16.69 -3.36 19.54
N THR A 153 -16.03 -2.83 18.52
CA THR A 153 -15.06 -3.59 17.71
C THR A 153 -13.77 -3.91 18.47
N ASN A 154 -13.09 -5.01 18.08
CA ASN A 154 -11.77 -5.35 18.62
C ASN A 154 -10.77 -4.21 18.38
N ALA A 155 -10.82 -3.60 17.19
CA ALA A 155 -9.92 -2.51 16.83
C ALA A 155 -10.00 -1.32 17.80
N ILE A 156 -11.20 -0.88 18.19
CA ILE A 156 -11.37 0.20 19.17
C ILE A 156 -10.93 -0.25 20.57
N LYS A 157 -11.39 -1.42 21.03
CA LYS A 157 -11.08 -1.95 22.37
C LYS A 157 -9.59 -2.14 22.62
N LEU A 158 -8.82 -2.45 21.57
CA LEU A 158 -7.38 -2.72 21.63
C LEU A 158 -6.52 -1.54 21.16
N ASN A 159 -7.11 -0.35 20.97
CA ASN A 159 -6.45 0.84 20.40
C ASN A 159 -5.73 0.55 19.07
N GLN A 160 -6.26 -0.33 18.24
CA GLN A 160 -5.69 -0.75 16.97
C GLN A 160 -6.28 0.03 15.78
N VAL A 161 -6.33 1.35 15.91
CA VAL A 161 -6.76 2.25 14.83
C VAL A 161 -5.58 3.07 14.36
N PHE A 162 -5.31 3.00 13.07
CA PHE A 162 -4.15 3.61 12.43
C PHE A 162 -4.62 4.57 11.34
N LEU A 163 -3.94 5.70 11.23
CA LEU A 163 -4.03 6.60 10.09
C LEU A 163 -2.79 6.41 9.24
N ILE A 164 -2.97 6.20 7.94
CA ILE A 164 -1.94 6.35 6.93
C ILE A 164 -2.13 7.73 6.30
N ASN A 165 -1.28 8.69 6.68
CA ASN A 165 -1.35 10.09 6.27
C ASN A 165 -0.76 10.28 4.86
N LYS A 166 -1.31 9.55 3.90
CA LYS A 166 -0.96 9.57 2.47
C LYS A 166 -2.22 9.28 1.66
N GLU A 167 -2.97 10.30 1.27
CA GLU A 167 -4.25 10.16 0.54
C GLU A 167 -4.16 9.25 -0.72
N LYS A 168 -2.98 9.19 -1.35
CA LYS A 168 -2.74 8.38 -2.55
C LYS A 168 -2.27 6.94 -2.27
N PHE A 169 -2.17 6.54 -1.01
CA PHE A 169 -1.70 5.20 -0.61
C PHE A 169 -2.61 4.11 -1.20
N GLY A 170 -2.01 3.16 -1.91
CA GLY A 170 -2.75 2.05 -2.52
C GLY A 170 -3.68 2.44 -3.68
N LYS A 171 -3.67 3.70 -4.12
CA LYS A 171 -4.55 4.20 -5.20
C LYS A 171 -3.99 3.99 -6.60
N ILE A 172 -2.66 3.91 -6.71
CA ILE A 172 -1.96 3.69 -7.98
C ILE A 172 -1.03 2.49 -7.78
N PRO A 173 -1.52 1.27 -8.08
CA PRO A 173 -0.74 0.05 -7.92
C PRO A 173 0.64 0.14 -8.54
N GLY A 174 1.67 -0.32 -7.82
CA GLY A 174 3.05 -0.35 -8.29
C GLY A 174 3.82 0.97 -8.13
N LYS A 175 3.15 2.13 -7.98
CA LYS A 175 3.83 3.44 -7.91
C LYS A 175 4.82 3.53 -6.74
N ASN A 176 4.37 3.15 -5.54
CA ASN A 176 5.13 3.25 -4.29
C ASN A 176 5.24 1.87 -3.60
N TYR A 177 5.31 0.79 -4.38
CA TYR A 177 5.07 -0.57 -3.91
C TYR A 177 5.88 -0.97 -2.67
N CYS A 178 7.20 -0.75 -2.68
CA CYS A 178 8.07 -1.06 -1.53
C CYS A 178 7.64 -0.27 -0.28
N LEU A 179 7.52 1.05 -0.37
CA LEU A 179 7.11 1.91 0.75
C LEU A 179 5.74 1.51 1.31
N GLU A 180 4.80 1.13 0.44
CA GLU A 180 3.47 0.69 0.84
C GLU A 180 3.53 -0.67 1.59
N LEU A 181 4.35 -1.61 1.12
CA LEU A 181 4.59 -2.87 1.82
C LEU A 181 5.28 -2.68 3.18
N GLU A 182 6.32 -1.84 3.24
CA GLU A 182 7.03 -1.51 4.47
C GLU A 182 6.09 -0.87 5.50
N THR A 183 5.25 0.08 5.07
CA THR A 183 4.24 0.74 5.91
C THR A 183 3.29 -0.29 6.51
N LEU A 184 2.74 -1.19 5.68
CA LEU A 184 1.81 -2.21 6.15
C LEU A 184 2.51 -3.23 7.07
N ALA A 185 3.72 -3.66 6.73
CA ALA A 185 4.48 -4.62 7.52
C ALA A 185 4.83 -4.06 8.90
N GLU A 186 5.18 -2.78 8.98
CA GLU A 186 5.44 -2.09 10.25
C GLU A 186 4.19 -1.99 11.13
N ILE A 187 3.03 -1.61 10.57
CA ILE A 187 1.76 -1.52 11.32
C ILE A 187 1.26 -2.90 11.78
N LEU A 188 1.35 -3.90 10.90
CA LEU A 188 0.77 -5.22 11.14
C LEU A 188 1.66 -6.09 12.01
N GLN A 189 2.97 -5.99 11.83
CA GLN A 189 3.95 -6.90 12.41
C GLN A 189 5.14 -6.13 13.06
N PRO A 190 4.89 -5.18 13.98
CA PRO A 190 5.91 -4.28 14.55
C PRO A 190 6.99 -5.01 15.36
N LYS A 191 6.77 -6.28 15.72
CA LYS A 191 7.79 -7.13 16.36
C LYS A 191 8.90 -7.56 15.41
N TYR A 192 8.64 -7.54 14.10
CA TYR A 192 9.54 -8.06 13.06
C TYR A 192 10.08 -6.96 12.14
N PHE A 193 9.32 -5.87 12.00
CA PHE A 193 9.61 -4.75 11.11
C PHE A 193 9.61 -3.43 11.87
N PHE A 194 10.65 -2.66 11.65
CA PHE A 194 10.82 -1.30 12.16
C PHE A 194 11.54 -0.51 11.07
N TYR A 195 10.77 0.21 10.27
CA TYR A 195 11.25 1.00 9.15
C TYR A 195 11.33 2.50 9.51
N GLY A 196 10.75 2.89 10.65
CA GLY A 196 10.74 4.27 11.12
C GLY A 196 9.74 5.15 10.37
N LEU A 197 8.66 4.55 9.85
CA LEU A 197 7.63 5.28 9.09
C LEU A 197 6.53 5.85 10.01
N GLU A 198 6.51 5.46 11.28
CA GLU A 198 5.63 6.04 12.29
C GLU A 198 5.92 7.54 12.47
N GLY A 199 4.86 8.35 12.52
CA GLY A 199 4.94 9.82 12.60
C GLY A 199 5.23 10.53 11.28
N THR A 200 5.61 9.81 10.22
CA THR A 200 5.90 10.41 8.89
C THR A 200 4.96 9.92 7.79
N THR A 201 4.59 8.65 7.84
CA THR A 201 3.69 8.00 6.88
C THR A 201 2.41 7.53 7.55
N TRP A 202 2.52 7.03 8.78
CA TRP A 202 1.37 6.55 9.54
C TRP A 202 1.47 6.93 11.02
N ILE A 203 0.34 6.99 11.70
CA ILE A 203 0.24 7.18 13.15
C ILE A 203 -0.81 6.24 13.74
N GLN A 204 -0.68 5.88 15.02
CA GLN A 204 -1.68 5.14 15.78
C GLN A 204 -2.49 6.09 16.65
N PHE A 205 -3.81 5.97 16.63
CA PHE A 205 -4.66 6.70 17.57
C PHE A 205 -4.71 5.99 18.93
N GLN A 206 -4.43 6.75 19.98
CA GLN A 206 -4.71 6.34 21.36
C GLN A 206 -6.10 6.88 21.72
N LEU A 207 -7.09 5.99 21.80
CA LEU A 207 -8.49 6.36 21.96
C LEU A 207 -8.94 6.41 23.44
N GLN A 208 -7.99 6.67 24.35
CA GLN A 208 -8.19 6.74 25.81
C GLN A 208 -8.21 8.18 26.32
#